data_AF-A0A6B3GRJ6-F1
#
_entry.id   AF-A0A6B3GRJ6-F1
#
_cell.length_a   1.000
_cell.length_b   1.000
_cell.length_c   1.000
_cell.angle_alpha   90.00
_cell.angle_beta   90.00
_cell.angle_gamma   90.00
#
_symmetry.space_group_name_H-M   'P 1'
#
loop_
_entity.id
_entity.type
_entity.pdbx_description
1 polymer ?
#
loop_
_entity_poly.entity_id
_entity_poly.type
_entity_poly.pdbx_seq_one_letter_code
_entity_poly.pdbx_strand_id
1 'polypeptide(L)'
;MARPPRFDSDQLLDAAVRLAADGGPAAVTMSAVAQAVGAPSGSVYHRFAGRPALLAEVWLRTVERFQEEYTHSLDQEPDPHRAARAA
;
A
#
# COMPACT_ATOMS: atom_id res chain seq x y z
N MET A 1 10.17 -22.21 -15.36
CA MET A 1 9.39 -21.16 -14.66
C MET A 1 10.30 -20.49 -13.64
N ALA A 2 10.32 -19.16 -13.59
CA ALA A 2 11.10 -18.42 -12.59
C ALA A 2 10.50 -18.64 -11.19
N ARG A 3 11.36 -18.79 -10.17
CA ARG A 3 10.91 -18.91 -8.78
C ARG A 3 10.25 -17.58 -8.35
N PRO A 4 9.05 -17.60 -7.76
CA PRO A 4 8.41 -16.37 -7.29
C PRO A 4 9.34 -15.65 -6.29
N PRO A 5 9.43 -14.31 -6.36
CA PRO A 5 10.27 -13.54 -5.47
C PRO A 5 9.87 -13.80 -4.03
N ARG A 6 10.84 -14.00 -3.13
CA ARG A 6 10.59 -14.34 -1.71
C ARG A 6 9.85 -13.23 -0.95
N PHE A 7 9.96 -11.99 -1.42
CA PHE A 7 9.25 -10.82 -0.94
C PHE A 7 8.76 -10.09 -2.18
N ASP A 8 7.46 -9.92 -2.36
CA ASP A 8 6.94 -9.15 -3.49
C ASP A 8 6.67 -7.69 -3.08
N SER A 9 6.35 -6.85 -4.06
CA SER A 9 6.10 -5.43 -3.81
C SER A 9 4.83 -5.21 -2.98
N ASP A 10 3.83 -6.07 -3.12
CA ASP A 10 2.57 -5.96 -2.39
C ASP A 10 2.75 -6.14 -0.89
N GLN A 11 3.52 -7.15 -0.47
CA GLN A 11 3.84 -7.37 0.93
C GLN A 11 4.57 -6.19 1.57
N LEU A 12 5.50 -5.58 0.83
CA LEU A 12 6.24 -4.40 1.29
C LEU A 12 5.33 -3.17 1.41
N LEU A 13 4.43 -2.97 0.43
CA LEU A 13 3.48 -1.87 0.45
C LEU A 13 2.42 -2.05 1.55
N ASP A 14 1.95 -3.28 1.82
CA ASP A 14 1.04 -3.57 2.94
C ASP A 14 1.70 -3.29 4.29
N ALA A 15 2.99 -3.60 4.45
CA ALA A 15 3.75 -3.21 5.63
C ALA A 15 3.93 -1.69 5.74
N ALA A 16 4.22 -1.02 4.62
CA ALA A 16 4.39 0.42 4.59
C ALA A 16 3.10 1.19 4.93
N VAL A 17 1.94 0.73 4.42
CA VAL A 17 0.62 1.29 4.77
C VAL A 17 0.34 1.15 6.27
N ARG A 18 0.60 -0.01 6.87
CA ARG A 18 0.44 -0.21 8.33
C ARG A 18 1.32 0.73 9.14
N LEU A 19 2.60 0.87 8.77
CA LEU A 19 3.51 1.81 9.42
C LEU A 19 3.03 3.26 9.28
N ALA A 20 2.50 3.64 8.11
CA ALA A 20 1.94 4.96 7.88
C ALA A 20 0.68 5.21 8.73
N ALA A 21 -0.19 4.21 8.88
CA ALA A 21 -1.39 4.32 9.71
C ALA A 21 -1.04 4.47 11.20
N ASP A 22 -0.04 3.72 11.68
CA ASP A 22 0.33 3.70 13.10
C ASP A 22 1.19 4.90 13.53
N GLY A 23 2.11 5.36 12.66
CA GLY A 23 3.13 6.35 13.00
C GLY A 23 3.29 7.49 12.00
N GLY A 24 2.38 7.61 11.04
CA GLY A 24 2.43 8.61 9.99
C GLY A 24 3.54 8.36 8.95
N PRO A 25 3.67 9.26 7.94
CA PRO A 25 4.64 9.09 6.85
C PRO A 25 6.11 9.02 7.30
N ALA A 26 6.42 9.57 8.48
CA ALA A 26 7.77 9.52 9.05
C ALA A 26 8.16 8.10 9.50
N ALA A 27 7.19 7.29 9.93
CA ALA A 27 7.43 5.89 10.32
C ALA A 27 7.77 4.99 9.12
N VAL A 28 7.39 5.38 7.90
CA VAL A 28 7.73 4.67 6.68
C VAL A 28 9.19 4.95 6.30
N THR A 29 10.08 4.10 6.77
CA THR A 29 11.49 4.08 6.40
C THR A 29 11.83 2.77 5.67
N MET A 30 12.87 2.79 4.83
CA MET A 30 13.30 1.60 4.09
C MET A 30 13.61 0.42 5.02
N SER A 31 14.23 0.69 6.17
CA SER A 31 14.55 -0.31 7.18
C SER A 31 13.34 -0.78 7.96
N ALA A 32 12.43 0.12 8.35
CA ALA A 32 11.21 -0.27 9.07
C ALA A 32 10.33 -1.20 8.22
N VAL A 33 10.19 -0.90 6.92
CA VAL A 33 9.43 -1.74 5.98
C VAL A 33 10.08 -3.12 5.82
N ALA A 34 11.41 -3.17 5.67
CA ALA A 34 12.14 -4.42 5.59
C ALA A 34 11.97 -5.27 6.86
N GLN A 35 12.11 -4.65 8.04
CA GLN A 35 11.93 -5.32 9.33
C GLN A 35 10.51 -5.85 9.51
N ALA A 36 9.49 -5.06 9.15
CA ALA A 36 8.10 -5.44 9.29
C ALA A 36 7.71 -6.72 8.52
N VAL A 37 8.43 -7.05 7.45
CA VAL A 37 8.22 -8.29 6.66
C VAL A 37 9.32 -9.35 6.88
N GLY A 38 10.29 -9.10 7.76
CA GLY A 38 11.44 -10.00 7.96
C GLY A 38 12.36 -10.11 6.73
N ALA A 39 12.41 -9.07 5.90
CA ALA A 39 13.25 -9.01 4.71
C ALA A 39 14.61 -8.34 5.00
N PRO A 40 15.69 -8.74 4.31
CA PRO A 40 16.90 -7.94 4.24
C PRO A 40 16.59 -6.55 3.65
N SER A 41 17.22 -5.49 4.16
CA SER A 41 17.01 -4.12 3.65
C SER A 41 17.17 -4.01 2.13
N GLY A 42 18.12 -4.76 1.55
CA GLY A 42 18.35 -4.80 0.10
C GLY A 42 17.15 -5.25 -0.73
N SER A 43 16.21 -6.02 -0.16
CA SER A 43 14.97 -6.42 -0.85
C SER A 43 14.03 -5.24 -1.12
N VAL A 44 14.03 -4.22 -0.27
CA VAL A 44 13.25 -2.99 -0.45
C VAL A 44 13.94 -2.08 -1.47
N TYR A 45 15.25 -1.90 -1.35
CA TYR A 45 16.04 -1.10 -2.30
C TYR A 45 16.07 -1.67 -3.72
N HIS A 46 15.90 -2.98 -3.89
CA HIS A 46 15.75 -3.59 -5.21
C HIS A 46 14.43 -3.18 -5.90
N ARG A 47 13.40 -2.79 -5.15
CA ARG A 47 12.06 -2.47 -5.68
C ARG A 47 11.81 -0.98 -5.76
N PHE A 48 12.30 -0.24 -4.77
CA PHE A 48 12.07 1.18 -4.66
C PHE A 48 13.42 1.90 -4.61
N ALA A 49 13.58 2.91 -5.48
CA ALA A 49 14.81 3.70 -5.58
C ALA A 49 15.15 4.48 -4.29
N GLY A 50 14.21 4.56 -3.35
CA GLY A 50 14.38 5.15 -2.03
C GLY A 50 13.06 5.44 -1.35
N ARG A 51 13.12 6.08 -0.18
CA ARG A 51 11.93 6.44 0.60
C ARG A 51 10.91 7.30 -0.17
N PRO A 52 11.30 8.30 -0.97
CA PRO A 52 10.32 9.06 -1.76
C PRO A 52 9.55 8.19 -2.76
N ALA A 53 10.24 7.28 -3.46
CA ALA A 53 9.61 6.35 -4.40
C ALA A 53 8.66 5.38 -3.66
N LEU A 54 9.09 4.84 -2.51
CA LEU A 54 8.24 4.00 -1.68
C LEU A 54 6.97 4.74 -1.23
N LEU A 55 7.08 5.98 -0.76
CA LEU A 55 5.93 6.77 -0.32
C LEU A 55 4.98 7.12 -1.47
N ALA A 56 5.52 7.39 -2.67
CA ALA A 56 4.70 7.62 -3.85
C ALA A 56 3.88 6.37 -4.22
N GLU A 57 4.51 5.20 -4.23
CA GLU A 57 3.82 3.92 -4.49
C GLU A 57 2.79 3.58 -3.41
N VAL A 58 3.09 3.85 -2.14
CA VAL A 58 2.13 3.72 -1.03
C VAL A 58 0.91 4.61 -1.27
N TRP A 59 1.13 5.87 -1.64
CA TRP A 59 0.06 6.83 -1.91
C TRP A 59 -0.81 6.37 -3.10
N LEU A 60 -0.18 6.06 -4.24
CA LEU A 60 -0.89 5.63 -5.45
C LEU A 60 -1.75 4.39 -5.18
N ARG A 61 -1.16 3.34 -4.61
CA ARG A 61 -1.88 2.08 -4.29
C ARG A 61 -3.03 2.31 -3.31
N THR A 62 -2.87 3.22 -2.35
CA THR A 62 -3.93 3.54 -1.38
C THR A 62 -5.09 4.26 -2.06
N VAL A 63 -4.80 5.24 -2.92
CA VAL A 63 -5.82 5.98 -3.67
C VAL A 63 -6.54 5.09 -4.68
N GLU A 64 -5.81 4.25 -5.41
CA GLU A 64 -6.38 3.31 -6.38
C GLU A 64 -7.35 2.34 -5.70
N ARG A 65 -6.93 1.69 -4.60
CA ARG A 65 -7.80 0.77 -3.85
C ARG A 65 -9.02 1.48 -3.26
N PHE A 66 -8.84 2.67 -2.70
CA PHE A 66 -9.96 3.48 -2.21
C PHE A 66 -10.95 3.79 -3.33
N GLN A 67 -10.47 4.19 -4.52
CA GLN A 67 -11.33 4.49 -5.66
C GLN A 67 -12.09 3.25 -6.16
N GLU A 68 -11.43 2.09 -6.21
CA GLU A 68 -12.05 0.82 -6.58
C GLU A 68 -13.18 0.45 -5.62
N GLU A 69 -12.93 0.48 -4.31
CA GLU A 69 -13.92 0.15 -3.28
C GLU A 69 -15.06 1.18 -3.22
N TYR A 70 -14.72 2.47 -3.34
CA TYR A 70 -15.70 3.56 -3.35
C TYR A 70 -16.63 3.45 -4.57
N THR A 71 -16.07 3.26 -5.77
CA THR A 71 -16.87 3.10 -7.00
C THR A 71 -17.71 1.84 -6.94
N HIS A 72 -17.16 0.72 -6.47
CA HIS A 72 -17.90 -0.52 -6.27
C HIS A 72 -19.11 -0.31 -5.35
N SER A 73 -18.91 0.40 -4.23
CA SER A 73 -19.98 0.69 -3.27
C SER A 73 -21.08 1.57 -3.87
N LEU A 74 -20.71 2.51 -4.75
CA LEU A 74 -21.68 3.33 -5.48
C LEU A 74 -22.56 2.50 -6.43
N ASP A 75 -21.99 1.49 -7.07
CA ASP A 75 -22.72 0.62 -8.01
C ASP A 75 -23.71 -0.34 -7.32
N GLN A 76 -23.57 -0.57 -6.00
CA GLN A 76 -24.46 -1.49 -5.25
C GLN A 76 -25.78 -0.85 -4.79
N GLU A 77 -25.94 0.47 -4.88
CA GLU A 77 -27.13 1.18 -4.39
C GLU A 77 -27.70 2.13 -5.47
N PRO A 78 -28.92 1.89 -5.96
CA PRO A 78 -29.52 2.70 -7.02
C PRO A 78 -29.79 4.16 -6.63
N ASP A 79 -29.99 4.43 -5.33
CA ASP A 79 -30.15 5.80 -4.84
C ASP A 79 -28.79 6.47 -4.59
N PRO A 80 -28.42 7.53 -5.32
CA PRO A 80 -27.09 8.12 -5.25
C PRO A 80 -26.74 8.70 -3.86
N HIS A 81 -27.74 9.14 -3.10
CA HIS A 81 -27.51 9.68 -1.75
C HIS A 81 -27.26 8.56 -0.72
N ARG A 82 -27.94 7.42 -0.83
CA ARG A 82 -27.65 6.25 0.00
C ARG A 82 -26.31 5.62 -0.36
N ALA A 83 -26.02 5.53 -1.65
CA ALA A 83 -24.76 5.04 -2.18
C ALA A 83 -23.56 5.82 -1.61
N ALA A 84 -23.59 7.15 -1.73
CA ALA A 84 -22.51 8.03 -1.27
C ALA A 84 -22.32 8.05 0.26
N ARG A 85 -23.32 7.65 1.06
CA ARG A 85 -23.18 7.55 2.53
C ARG A 85 -22.67 6.18 2.99
N ALA A 86 -22.82 5.15 2.16
CA ALA A 86 -22.42 3.79 2.48
C ALA A 86 -20.97 3.49 2.06
N ALA A 87 -20.47 4.22 1.06
CA ALA A 87 -19.08 4.23 0.62
C ALA A 87 -18.19 5.05 1.58
#